data_AF-A0A2A4FJC2-F1
#
_entry.id   AF-A0A2A4FJC2-F1
#
_cell.length_a   1.000
_cell.length_b   1.000
_cell.length_c   1.000
_cell.angle_alpha   90.00
_cell.angle_beta   90.00
_cell.angle_gamma   90.00
#
_symmetry.space_group_name_H-M   'P 1'
#
loop_
_entity.id
_entity.type
_entity.pdbx_description
1 polymer ?
#
loop_
_entity_poly.entity_id
_entity_poly.type
_entity_poly.pdbx_seq_one_letter_code
_entity_poly.pdbx_strand_id
1 'polypeptide(L)'
;MNTTRSRPGFVAALLWAALYLASGYISHLFNGPVRMTGYIWLPAGVVVGAFMLRPLREWLALFGAFLVAQLALTSIEQGNLFNALLFTIDEVGAAALAVWLVRRIRFSLDGLYFLRSVILAGLIAGMLGALGGAAWYTINKGASFIDVGFVWAASDFVGVLLITPVLASWSRFRAHRSGDQEHFDMTLGIVSFMLLAIGALAIFDGDVARKFGTGVGFTMTYIPLFLTVAITVLLGGRAGSLSVLVLALIVILQTALGGGPFVLIDEHHGRSLLEAQLYLAIASLLVLTVSTLKTTRERVHEHAAVLQNNMELALASAGQIAYVLDPESGRIEWSGDVERVFGLGVDATQIASVPLVFERVHPTDRDTLRSYWRAEIAGEDRAAITLRVVRPDGGTQAVTDHGAPLLDSNVDVTVVAGVWQIERHYPADE
;
A
#
# COMPACT_ATOMS: atom_id res chain seq x y z
N MET A 1 -41.14 -4.72 -24.08
CA MET A 1 -39.88 -4.12 -24.55
C MET A 1 -38.78 -4.48 -23.56
N ASN A 2 -38.03 -5.55 -23.85
CA ASN A 2 -36.94 -6.03 -23.00
C ASN A 2 -35.74 -5.09 -23.16
N THR A 3 -35.52 -4.19 -22.20
CA THR A 3 -34.27 -3.45 -22.11
C THR A 3 -33.17 -4.44 -21.71
N THR A 4 -32.31 -4.73 -22.69
CA THR A 4 -31.06 -5.45 -22.57
C THR A 4 -30.20 -4.81 -21.48
N ARG A 5 -30.20 -5.39 -20.27
CA ARG A 5 -29.14 -5.15 -19.29
C ARG A 5 -27.84 -5.68 -19.89
N SER A 6 -27.04 -4.82 -20.51
CA SER A 6 -25.66 -5.14 -20.85
C SER A 6 -24.97 -5.64 -19.59
N ARG A 7 -24.49 -6.89 -19.61
CA ARG A 7 -23.80 -7.49 -18.46
C ARG A 7 -22.61 -6.59 -18.09
N PRO A 8 -22.48 -6.12 -16.83
CA PRO A 8 -21.38 -5.24 -16.42
C PRO A 8 -19.97 -5.80 -16.71
N GLY A 9 -19.84 -7.12 -16.93
CA GLY A 9 -18.59 -7.76 -17.35
C GLY A 9 -18.17 -7.50 -18.81
N PHE A 10 -19.10 -7.28 -19.74
CA PHE A 10 -18.75 -7.06 -21.16
C PHE A 10 -18.15 -5.67 -21.38
N VAL A 11 -18.77 -4.64 -20.78
CA VAL A 11 -18.24 -3.27 -20.83
C VAL A 11 -16.86 -3.21 -20.17
N ALA A 12 -16.67 -3.89 -19.04
CA ALA A 12 -15.36 -3.98 -18.38
C ALA A 12 -14.31 -4.63 -19.30
N ALA A 13 -14.64 -5.73 -19.98
CA ALA A 13 -13.71 -6.40 -20.91
C ALA A 13 -13.32 -5.48 -22.09
N LEU A 14 -14.26 -4.70 -22.64
CA LEU A 14 -13.97 -3.71 -23.68
C LEU A 14 -13.05 -2.59 -23.20
N LEU A 15 -13.23 -2.09 -21.97
CA LEU A 15 -12.34 -1.09 -21.40
C LEU A 15 -10.91 -1.64 -21.21
N TRP A 16 -10.78 -2.90 -20.77
CA TRP A 16 -9.49 -3.58 -20.69
C TRP A 16 -8.84 -3.73 -22.07
N ALA A 17 -9.59 -4.14 -23.08
CA ALA A 17 -9.11 -4.22 -24.47
C ALA A 17 -8.68 -2.86 -25.01
N ALA A 18 -9.43 -1.79 -24.73
CA ALA A 18 -9.07 -0.43 -25.14
C ALA A 18 -7.77 0.05 -24.46
N LEU A 19 -7.61 -0.22 -23.16
CA LEU A 19 -6.36 0.08 -22.44
C LEU A 19 -5.18 -0.72 -23.01
N TYR A 20 -5.38 -2.01 -23.30
CA TYR A 20 -4.37 -2.85 -23.94
C TYR A 20 -3.96 -2.27 -25.30
N LEU A 21 -4.94 -1.97 -26.17
CA LEU A 21 -4.69 -1.41 -27.48
C LEU A 21 -3.95 -0.06 -27.40
N ALA A 22 -4.40 0.85 -26.53
CA ALA A 22 -3.77 2.16 -26.36
C ALA A 22 -2.34 2.03 -25.82
N SER A 23 -2.13 1.21 -24.78
CA SER A 23 -0.80 0.99 -24.21
C SER A 23 0.15 0.29 -25.19
N GLY A 24 -0.35 -0.64 -26.01
CA GLY A 24 0.44 -1.33 -27.05
C GLY A 24 0.80 -0.39 -28.18
N TYR A 25 -0.15 0.42 -28.65
CA TYR A 25 0.10 1.45 -29.66
C TYR A 25 1.14 2.48 -29.18
N ILE A 26 1.03 2.95 -27.93
CA ILE A 26 2.03 3.84 -27.32
C ILE A 26 3.41 3.17 -27.25
N SER A 27 3.45 1.90 -26.81
CA SER A 27 4.69 1.12 -26.71
C SER A 27 5.36 0.98 -28.09
N HIS A 28 4.60 0.72 -29.15
CA HIS A 28 5.10 0.62 -30.53
C HIS A 28 5.43 1.96 -31.18
N LEU A 29 4.70 3.04 -30.88
CA LEU A 29 5.01 4.40 -31.36
C LEU A 29 6.39 4.86 -30.91
N PHE A 30 6.79 4.48 -29.69
CA PHE A 30 8.10 4.81 -29.13
C PHE A 30 9.17 3.76 -29.44
N ASN A 31 8.83 2.76 -30.26
CA ASN A 31 9.81 1.88 -30.87
C ASN A 31 10.52 2.71 -31.94
N GLY A 32 11.67 3.31 -31.58
CA GLY A 32 12.52 4.05 -32.52
C GLY A 32 13.01 3.16 -33.69
N PRO A 33 13.96 3.62 -34.53
CA PRO A 33 14.43 2.89 -35.71
C PRO A 33 15.12 1.53 -35.42
N VAL A 34 15.09 1.06 -34.18
CA VAL A 34 15.66 -0.19 -33.66
C VAL A 34 14.71 -1.35 -33.99
N ARG A 35 14.78 -1.83 -35.23
CA ARG A 35 13.94 -2.91 -35.78
C ARG A 35 14.13 -4.30 -35.15
N MET A 36 14.86 -4.46 -34.06
CA MET A 36 15.16 -5.83 -33.58
C MET A 36 14.79 -6.23 -32.15
N THR A 37 14.85 -5.42 -31.08
CA THR A 37 14.82 -6.11 -29.76
C THR A 37 14.34 -5.39 -28.49
N GLY A 38 13.86 -4.14 -28.46
CA GLY A 38 13.31 -3.70 -27.18
C GLY A 38 12.68 -2.31 -27.11
N TYR A 39 11.50 -2.32 -26.52
CA TYR A 39 10.72 -1.18 -26.07
C TYR A 39 9.96 -1.66 -24.82
N ILE A 40 9.54 -0.77 -23.93
CA ILE A 40 8.83 -1.15 -22.70
C ILE A 40 7.39 -1.56 -23.06
N TRP A 41 7.03 -2.82 -22.81
CA TRP A 41 5.72 -3.38 -23.15
C TRP A 41 4.71 -3.07 -22.05
N LEU A 42 4.12 -1.87 -22.11
CA LEU A 42 3.08 -1.42 -21.18
C LEU A 42 1.85 -2.36 -21.12
N PRO A 43 1.42 -3.03 -22.21
CA PRO A 43 0.32 -3.98 -22.15
C PRO A 43 0.50 -5.12 -21.14
N ALA A 44 1.73 -5.55 -20.86
CA ALA A 44 1.99 -6.59 -19.85
C ALA A 44 1.35 -6.24 -18.50
N GLY A 45 1.49 -4.98 -18.06
CA GLY A 45 0.87 -4.53 -16.81
C GLY A 45 -0.64 -4.30 -16.90
N VAL A 46 -1.18 -4.03 -18.08
CA VAL A 46 -2.64 -4.02 -18.30
C VAL A 46 -3.21 -5.42 -18.10
N VAL A 47 -2.59 -6.44 -18.69
CA VAL A 47 -3.04 -7.83 -18.62
C VAL A 47 -2.91 -8.39 -17.20
N VAL A 48 -1.75 -8.21 -16.56
CA VAL A 48 -1.55 -8.62 -15.16
C VAL A 48 -2.54 -7.90 -14.24
N GLY A 49 -2.70 -6.58 -14.40
CA GLY A 49 -3.68 -5.80 -13.65
C GLY A 49 -5.12 -6.29 -13.84
N ALA A 50 -5.53 -6.60 -15.07
CA ALA A 50 -6.86 -7.14 -15.36
C ALA A 50 -7.10 -8.47 -14.66
N PHE A 51 -6.16 -9.42 -14.78
CA PHE A 51 -6.31 -10.73 -14.16
C PHE A 51 -6.23 -10.66 -12.63
N MET A 52 -5.45 -9.74 -12.05
CA MET A 52 -5.39 -9.51 -10.61
C MET A 52 -6.68 -8.91 -10.05
N LEU A 53 -7.31 -7.96 -10.77
CA LEU A 53 -8.47 -7.22 -10.31
C LEU A 53 -9.82 -7.87 -10.64
N ARG A 54 -9.86 -8.81 -11.60
CA ARG A 54 -11.11 -9.47 -12.04
C ARG A 54 -11.23 -10.91 -11.53
N PRO A 55 -12.46 -11.39 -11.24
CA PRO A 55 -12.69 -12.76 -10.79
C PRO A 55 -12.39 -13.78 -11.89
N LEU A 56 -11.99 -15.01 -11.51
CA LEU A 56 -11.59 -16.07 -12.47
C LEU A 56 -12.64 -16.35 -13.56
N ARG A 57 -13.94 -16.23 -13.21
CA ARG A 57 -15.05 -16.46 -14.16
C ARG A 57 -15.05 -15.53 -15.38
N GLU A 58 -14.35 -14.40 -15.31
CA GLU A 58 -14.27 -13.42 -16.39
C GLU A 58 -12.99 -13.56 -17.23
N TRP A 59 -12.06 -14.45 -16.84
CA TRP A 59 -10.75 -14.55 -17.48
C TRP A 59 -10.83 -14.94 -18.96
N LEU A 60 -11.74 -15.84 -19.34
CA LEU A 60 -11.93 -16.20 -20.75
C LEU A 60 -12.44 -15.02 -21.58
N ALA A 61 -13.32 -14.18 -21.01
CA ALA A 61 -13.81 -12.98 -21.68
C ALA A 61 -12.69 -11.94 -21.84
N LEU A 62 -11.85 -11.76 -20.82
CA LEU A 62 -10.67 -10.89 -20.89
C LEU A 62 -9.67 -11.38 -21.92
N PHE A 63 -9.38 -12.69 -21.93
CA PHE A 63 -8.48 -13.29 -22.92
C PHE A 63 -8.98 -13.02 -24.34
N GLY A 64 -10.27 -13.26 -24.62
CA GLY A 64 -10.87 -12.94 -25.90
C GLY A 64 -10.81 -11.45 -26.25
N ALA A 65 -11.01 -10.58 -25.27
CA ALA A 65 -10.93 -9.13 -25.47
C ALA A 65 -9.50 -8.66 -25.78
N PHE A 66 -8.50 -9.19 -25.09
CA PHE A 66 -7.08 -8.93 -25.38
C PHE A 66 -6.65 -9.49 -26.73
N LEU A 67 -7.15 -10.68 -27.12
CA LEU A 67 -6.91 -11.21 -28.46
C LEU A 67 -7.44 -10.27 -29.55
N VAL A 68 -8.68 -9.79 -29.40
CA VAL A 68 -9.26 -8.83 -30.35
C VAL A 68 -8.44 -7.54 -30.39
N ALA A 69 -8.00 -7.04 -29.23
CA ALA A 69 -7.14 -5.85 -29.15
C ALA A 69 -5.79 -6.06 -29.84
N GLN A 70 -5.13 -7.20 -29.63
CA GLN A 70 -3.85 -7.53 -30.24
C GLN A 70 -3.96 -7.73 -31.77
N LEU A 71 -5.04 -8.35 -32.23
CA LEU A 71 -5.34 -8.48 -33.66
C LEU A 71 -5.61 -7.11 -34.30
N ALA A 72 -6.34 -6.22 -33.60
CA ALA A 72 -6.57 -4.86 -34.06
C ALA A 72 -5.27 -4.05 -34.15
N LEU A 73 -4.43 -4.12 -33.11
CA LEU A 73 -3.10 -3.48 -33.09
C LEU A 73 -2.25 -3.95 -34.27
N THR A 74 -2.16 -5.27 -34.46
CA THR A 74 -1.39 -5.87 -35.56
C THR A 74 -1.96 -5.48 -36.93
N SER A 75 -3.29 -5.36 -37.05
CA SER A 75 -3.93 -4.94 -38.31
C SER A 75 -3.61 -3.48 -38.65
N ILE A 76 -3.60 -2.58 -37.66
CA ILE A 76 -3.20 -1.18 -37.83
C ILE A 76 -1.76 -1.09 -38.35
N GLU A 77 -0.90 -1.97 -37.86
CA GLU A 77 0.53 -2.03 -38.22
C GLU A 77 0.82 -2.89 -39.46
N GLN A 78 -0.21 -3.43 -40.12
CA GLN A 78 -0.09 -4.30 -41.30
C GLN A 78 0.80 -5.53 -41.05
N GLY A 79 0.81 -6.04 -39.81
CA GLY A 79 1.57 -7.21 -39.40
C GLY A 79 0.89 -8.54 -39.70
N ASN A 80 1.53 -9.64 -39.30
CA ASN A 80 1.01 -10.98 -39.49
C ASN A 80 0.04 -11.39 -38.35
N LEU A 81 -1.23 -11.59 -38.68
CA LEU A 81 -2.29 -11.94 -37.72
C LEU A 81 -2.09 -13.30 -37.04
N PHE A 82 -1.43 -14.26 -37.69
CA PHE A 82 -1.11 -15.54 -37.07
C PHE A 82 -0.04 -15.37 -35.99
N ASN A 83 0.97 -14.55 -36.23
CA ASN A 83 1.97 -14.23 -35.22
C ASN A 83 1.34 -13.47 -34.04
N ALA A 84 0.36 -12.60 -34.31
CA ALA A 84 -0.39 -11.91 -33.26
C ALA A 84 -1.21 -12.86 -32.37
N LEU A 85 -1.80 -13.91 -32.96
CA LEU A 85 -2.46 -14.97 -32.21
C LEU A 85 -1.48 -15.71 -31.30
N LEU A 86 -0.33 -16.13 -31.84
CA LEU A 86 0.71 -16.82 -31.05
C LEU A 86 1.24 -15.93 -29.93
N PHE A 87 1.53 -14.66 -30.23
CA PHE A 87 1.97 -13.67 -29.27
C PHE A 87 0.92 -13.43 -28.17
N THR A 88 -0.37 -13.42 -28.50
CA THR A 88 -1.44 -13.31 -27.49
C THR A 88 -1.46 -14.54 -26.57
N ILE A 89 -1.35 -15.74 -27.13
CA ILE A 89 -1.35 -16.98 -26.34
C ILE A 89 -0.15 -16.98 -25.38
N ASP A 90 1.00 -16.53 -25.85
CA ASP A 90 2.22 -16.42 -25.06
C ASP A 90 2.08 -15.36 -23.96
N GLU A 91 1.89 -14.08 -24.30
CA GLU A 91 1.84 -12.96 -23.35
C GLU A 91 0.66 -13.04 -22.39
N VAL A 92 -0.56 -13.18 -22.93
CA VAL A 92 -1.77 -13.19 -22.11
C VAL A 92 -1.88 -14.49 -21.33
N GLY A 93 -1.44 -15.61 -21.91
CA GLY A 93 -1.37 -16.89 -21.22
C GLY A 93 -0.35 -16.90 -20.10
N ALA A 94 0.86 -16.37 -20.34
CA ALA A 94 1.91 -16.20 -19.33
C ALA A 94 1.43 -15.34 -18.17
N ALA A 95 0.81 -14.18 -18.45
CA ALA A 95 0.26 -13.31 -17.41
C ALA A 95 -0.88 -13.98 -16.63
N ALA A 96 -1.79 -14.70 -17.31
CA ALA A 96 -2.85 -15.45 -16.65
C ALA A 96 -2.28 -16.54 -15.72
N LEU A 97 -1.28 -17.31 -16.19
CA LEU A 97 -0.62 -18.35 -15.41
C LEU A 97 0.14 -17.75 -14.21
N ALA A 98 0.87 -16.66 -14.42
CA ALA A 98 1.58 -15.93 -13.37
C ALA A 98 0.63 -15.46 -12.25
N VAL A 99 -0.47 -14.81 -12.62
CA VAL A 99 -1.48 -14.35 -11.65
C VAL A 99 -2.17 -15.53 -10.98
N TRP A 100 -2.44 -16.62 -11.70
CA TRP A 100 -3.03 -17.83 -11.12
C TRP A 100 -2.11 -18.45 -10.07
N LEU A 101 -0.81 -18.56 -10.36
CA LEU A 101 0.20 -19.04 -9.42
C LEU A 101 0.24 -18.15 -8.18
N VAL A 102 0.34 -16.84 -8.35
CA VAL A 102 0.36 -15.89 -7.21
C VAL A 102 -0.92 -15.98 -6.36
N ARG A 103 -2.09 -16.18 -6.98
CA ARG A 103 -3.37 -16.38 -6.25
C ARG A 103 -3.42 -17.69 -5.47
N ARG A 104 -2.74 -18.74 -5.91
CA ARG A 104 -2.72 -20.05 -5.22
C ARG A 104 -1.94 -20.03 -3.91
N ILE A 105 -0.98 -19.12 -3.76
CA ILE A 105 -0.15 -19.01 -2.56
C ILE A 105 -0.93 -18.34 -1.38
N ARG A 106 -2.25 -18.12 -1.51
CA ARG A 106 -3.19 -17.67 -0.45
C ARG A 106 -2.70 -16.49 0.38
N PHE A 107 -2.23 -15.42 -0.27
CA PHE A 107 -1.93 -14.17 0.43
C PHE A 107 -3.03 -13.13 0.23
N SER A 108 -3.36 -12.38 1.29
CA SER A 108 -4.35 -11.31 1.28
C SER A 108 -3.96 -10.21 0.28
N LEU A 109 -4.91 -9.49 -0.33
CA LEU A 109 -4.63 -8.43 -1.31
C LEU A 109 -4.49 -7.05 -0.65
N ASP A 110 -3.90 -7.00 0.53
CA ASP A 110 -3.80 -5.80 1.36
C ASP A 110 -2.35 -5.47 1.75
N GLY A 111 -2.02 -4.19 1.71
CA GLY A 111 -0.70 -3.68 2.12
C GLY A 111 0.47 -4.39 1.43
N LEU A 112 1.41 -4.87 2.24
CA LEU A 112 2.69 -5.47 1.81
C LEU A 112 2.56 -6.72 0.93
N TYR A 113 1.40 -7.36 0.95
CA TYR A 113 1.13 -8.49 0.09
C TYR A 113 0.86 -8.09 -1.35
N PHE A 114 0.16 -6.97 -1.59
CA PHE A 114 -0.09 -6.48 -2.94
C PHE A 114 1.24 -6.20 -3.67
N LEU A 115 2.18 -5.55 -2.98
CA LEU A 115 3.55 -5.33 -3.47
C LEU A 115 4.21 -6.65 -3.92
N ARG A 116 4.25 -7.64 -3.02
CA ARG A 116 4.84 -8.96 -3.29
C ARG A 116 4.15 -9.66 -4.47
N SER A 117 2.82 -9.59 -4.53
CA SER A 117 2.04 -10.19 -5.61
C SER A 117 2.33 -9.56 -6.97
N VAL A 118 2.45 -8.23 -7.05
CA VAL A 118 2.78 -7.54 -8.31
C VAL A 118 4.20 -7.88 -8.75
N ILE A 119 5.18 -7.88 -7.83
CA ILE A 119 6.57 -8.24 -8.14
C ILE A 119 6.66 -9.68 -8.64
N LEU A 120 6.06 -10.64 -7.91
CA LEU A 120 6.08 -12.05 -8.29
C LEU A 120 5.32 -12.30 -9.60
N ALA A 121 4.16 -11.68 -9.78
CA ALA A 121 3.39 -11.82 -11.01
C ALA A 121 4.17 -11.25 -12.21
N GLY A 122 4.81 -10.09 -12.05
CA GLY A 122 5.63 -9.48 -13.10
C GLY A 122 6.85 -10.33 -13.46
N LEU A 123 7.59 -10.84 -12.45
CA LEU A 123 8.75 -11.70 -12.70
C LEU A 123 8.34 -12.98 -13.42
N ILE A 124 7.29 -13.67 -12.95
CA ILE A 124 6.83 -14.92 -13.56
C ILE A 124 6.26 -14.66 -14.96
N ALA A 125 5.44 -13.61 -15.14
CA ALA A 125 4.87 -13.27 -16.43
C ALA A 125 5.97 -12.93 -17.45
N GLY A 126 6.89 -12.04 -17.10
CA GLY A 126 7.99 -11.65 -17.98
C GLY A 126 8.95 -12.80 -18.30
N MET A 127 9.27 -13.67 -17.33
CA MET A 127 10.07 -14.87 -17.60
C MET A 127 9.36 -15.82 -18.55
N LEU A 128 8.06 -16.07 -18.37
CA LEU A 128 7.30 -16.98 -19.21
C LEU A 128 7.07 -16.43 -20.63
N GLY A 129 6.68 -15.16 -20.77
CA GLY A 129 6.50 -14.49 -22.07
C GLY A 129 7.81 -14.37 -22.84
N ALA A 130 8.92 -14.10 -22.15
CA ALA A 130 10.24 -14.07 -22.78
C ALA A 130 10.67 -15.41 -23.40
N LEU A 131 10.18 -16.57 -22.91
CA LEU A 131 10.52 -17.87 -23.50
C LEU A 131 10.01 -18.00 -24.93
N GLY A 132 8.74 -17.62 -25.17
CA GLY A 132 8.13 -17.71 -26.50
C GLY A 132 8.72 -16.67 -27.45
N GLY A 133 8.86 -15.42 -27.00
CA GLY A 133 9.53 -14.35 -27.74
C GLY A 133 10.98 -14.69 -28.13
N ALA A 134 11.80 -15.14 -27.17
CA ALA A 134 13.19 -15.51 -27.43
C ALA A 134 13.31 -16.71 -28.36
N ALA A 135 12.47 -17.73 -28.18
CA ALA A 135 12.45 -18.89 -29.09
C ALA A 135 12.12 -18.46 -30.52
N TRP A 136 11.11 -17.62 -30.70
CA TRP A 136 10.71 -17.10 -32.00
C TRP A 136 11.85 -16.35 -32.71
N TYR A 137 12.52 -15.43 -32.01
CA TYR A 137 13.64 -14.67 -32.59
C TYR A 137 14.87 -15.53 -32.85
N THR A 138 15.15 -16.51 -32.00
CA THR A 138 16.25 -17.45 -32.21
C THR A 138 16.02 -18.28 -33.49
N ILE A 139 14.81 -18.83 -33.65
CA ILE A 139 14.47 -19.68 -34.79
C ILE A 139 14.38 -18.89 -36.10
N ASN A 140 13.71 -17.73 -36.09
CA ASN A 140 13.39 -17.01 -37.32
C ASN A 140 14.44 -15.95 -37.70
N LYS A 141 15.25 -15.47 -36.75
CA LYS A 141 16.22 -14.39 -36.96
C LYS A 141 17.65 -14.76 -36.58
N GLY A 142 17.88 -15.96 -36.04
CA GLY A 142 19.21 -16.39 -35.59
C GLY A 142 19.77 -15.57 -34.43
N ALA A 143 18.90 -14.90 -33.66
CA ALA A 143 19.30 -14.07 -32.54
C ALA A 143 19.70 -14.90 -31.30
N SER A 144 20.44 -14.29 -30.38
CA SER A 144 20.77 -14.89 -29.09
C SER A 144 19.52 -15.06 -28.22
N PHE A 145 19.19 -16.31 -27.88
CA PHE A 145 18.04 -16.62 -27.02
C PHE A 145 18.13 -15.91 -25.67
N ILE A 146 19.33 -15.86 -25.07
CA ILE A 146 19.53 -15.30 -23.73
C ILE A 146 19.41 -13.78 -23.76
N ASP A 147 20.05 -13.10 -24.72
CA ASP A 147 20.02 -11.64 -24.78
C ASP A 147 18.62 -11.12 -25.10
N VAL A 148 17.93 -11.77 -26.05
CA VAL A 148 16.53 -11.44 -26.37
C VAL A 148 15.63 -11.72 -25.17
N GLY A 149 15.80 -12.88 -24.53
CA GLY A 149 15.01 -13.28 -23.37
C GLY A 149 15.14 -12.31 -22.20
N PHE A 150 16.34 -11.82 -21.89
CA PHE A 150 16.55 -10.85 -20.82
C PHE A 150 15.89 -9.50 -21.11
N VAL A 151 16.04 -8.97 -22.33
CA VAL A 151 15.46 -7.67 -22.70
C VAL A 151 13.93 -7.73 -22.71
N TRP A 152 13.35 -8.85 -23.16
CA TRP A 152 11.90 -9.07 -23.15
C TRP A 152 11.37 -9.24 -21.73
N ALA A 153 11.99 -10.10 -20.91
CA ALA A 153 11.56 -10.31 -19.53
C ALA A 153 11.65 -9.01 -18.71
N ALA A 154 12.70 -8.22 -18.91
CA ALA A 154 12.84 -6.91 -18.27
C ALA A 154 11.76 -5.93 -18.77
N SER A 155 11.46 -5.93 -20.06
CA SER A 155 10.40 -5.10 -20.64
C SER A 155 9.04 -5.36 -20.01
N ASP A 156 8.61 -6.62 -19.96
CA ASP A 156 7.30 -7.00 -19.40
C ASP A 156 7.26 -6.72 -17.90
N PHE A 157 8.35 -7.03 -17.18
CA PHE A 157 8.45 -6.76 -15.76
C PHE A 157 8.27 -5.27 -15.45
N VAL A 158 8.94 -4.39 -16.21
CA VAL A 158 8.77 -2.95 -16.05
C VAL A 158 7.37 -2.49 -16.45
N GLY A 159 6.81 -3.02 -17.54
CA GLY A 159 5.42 -2.77 -17.93
C GLY A 159 4.43 -3.11 -16.81
N VAL A 160 4.64 -4.25 -16.14
CA VAL A 160 3.85 -4.68 -14.98
C VAL A 160 4.00 -3.72 -13.81
N LEU A 161 5.23 -3.32 -13.45
CA LEU A 161 5.49 -2.41 -12.34
C LEU A 161 4.94 -0.98 -12.58
N LEU A 162 4.91 -0.52 -13.83
CA LEU A 162 4.42 0.81 -14.18
C LEU A 162 2.88 0.87 -14.18
N ILE A 163 2.24 -0.11 -14.82
CA ILE A 163 0.81 -0.02 -15.15
C ILE A 163 -0.07 -0.68 -14.07
N THR A 164 0.32 -1.84 -13.55
CA THR A 164 -0.49 -2.61 -12.60
C THR A 164 -0.83 -1.80 -11.33
N PRO A 165 0.12 -1.09 -10.69
CA PRO A 165 -0.18 -0.34 -9.47
C PRO A 165 -1.08 0.86 -9.72
N VAL A 166 -0.95 1.53 -10.87
CA VAL A 166 -1.85 2.62 -11.26
C VAL A 166 -3.28 2.07 -11.39
N LEU A 167 -3.47 1.01 -12.16
CA LEU A 167 -4.79 0.41 -12.32
C LEU A 167 -5.39 -0.07 -10.99
N ALA A 168 -4.58 -0.72 -10.15
CA ALA A 168 -5.05 -1.22 -8.85
C ALA A 168 -5.42 -0.09 -7.89
N SER A 169 -4.58 0.95 -7.78
CA SER A 169 -4.79 2.06 -6.84
C SER A 169 -6.01 2.92 -7.20
N TRP A 170 -6.32 3.06 -8.50
CA TRP A 170 -7.47 3.80 -9.01
C TRP A 170 -8.75 2.94 -9.08
N SER A 171 -8.66 1.62 -9.24
CA SER A 171 -9.83 0.72 -9.22
C SER A 171 -10.58 0.72 -7.89
N ARG A 172 -9.86 0.98 -6.77
CA ARG A 172 -10.42 1.10 -5.42
C ARG A 172 -10.67 2.56 -5.03
N PHE A 173 -10.75 3.48 -6.00
CA PHE A 173 -10.97 4.90 -5.71
C PHE A 173 -12.32 5.10 -5.01
N ARG A 174 -12.25 5.65 -3.81
CA ARG A 174 -13.39 6.20 -3.07
C ARG A 174 -13.00 7.63 -2.71
N ALA A 175 -13.82 8.59 -3.12
CA ALA A 175 -13.64 9.98 -2.74
C ALA A 175 -13.69 10.07 -1.21
N HIS A 176 -12.53 10.28 -0.59
CA HIS A 176 -12.46 10.63 0.82
C HIS A 176 -12.74 12.12 0.94
N ARG A 177 -13.47 12.51 1.98
CA ARG A 177 -13.73 13.91 2.28
C ARG A 177 -12.37 14.56 2.57
N SER A 178 -12.01 15.62 1.84
CA SER A 178 -10.67 16.24 1.87
C SER A 178 -10.32 16.96 3.19
N GLY A 179 -10.98 16.61 4.30
CA GLY A 179 -10.86 17.30 5.57
C GLY A 179 -9.67 16.88 6.43
N ASP A 180 -9.08 15.71 6.17
CA ASP A 180 -8.02 15.14 7.03
C ASP A 180 -6.59 15.37 6.51
N GLN A 181 -6.43 15.79 5.25
CA GLN A 181 -5.11 16.08 4.71
C GLN A 181 -4.74 17.54 5.02
N GLU A 182 -3.63 17.75 5.72
CA GLU A 182 -3.10 19.09 5.93
C GLU A 182 -2.93 19.79 4.58
N HIS A 183 -3.55 20.96 4.42
CA HIS A 183 -3.50 21.73 3.16
C HIS A 183 -2.06 21.96 2.68
N PHE A 184 -1.10 22.04 3.61
CA PHE A 184 0.33 22.16 3.31
C PHE A 184 0.86 20.96 2.52
N ASP A 185 0.67 19.73 3.01
CA ASP A 185 1.11 18.51 2.33
C ASP A 185 0.52 18.36 0.93
N MET A 186 -0.76 18.72 0.78
CA MET A 186 -1.43 18.70 -0.51
C MET A 186 -0.77 19.69 -1.50
N THR A 187 -0.52 20.93 -1.07
CA THR A 187 0.12 21.93 -1.93
C THR A 187 1.56 21.55 -2.30
N LEU A 188 2.37 21.12 -1.33
CA LEU A 188 3.74 20.70 -1.55
C LEU A 188 3.81 19.47 -2.49
N GLY A 189 2.86 18.55 -2.35
CA GLY A 189 2.71 17.40 -3.22
C GLY A 189 2.42 17.79 -4.68
N ILE A 190 1.49 18.72 -4.91
CA ILE A 190 1.16 19.23 -6.25
C ILE A 190 2.37 19.93 -6.87
N VAL A 191 3.06 20.78 -6.10
CA VAL A 191 4.29 21.46 -6.54
C VAL A 191 5.36 20.42 -6.91
N SER A 192 5.55 19.39 -6.09
CA SER A 192 6.49 18.29 -6.38
C SER A 192 6.15 17.55 -7.68
N PHE A 193 4.86 17.34 -7.97
CA PHE A 193 4.41 16.74 -9.21
C PHE A 193 4.71 17.62 -10.44
N MET A 194 4.48 18.92 -10.32
CA MET A 194 4.82 19.88 -11.38
C MET A 194 6.33 19.96 -11.62
N LEU A 195 7.12 20.00 -10.54
CA LEU A 195 8.58 19.96 -10.61
C LEU A 195 9.09 18.65 -11.22
N LEU A 196 8.43 17.52 -10.97
CA LEU A 196 8.77 16.25 -11.60
C LEU A 196 8.55 16.32 -13.11
N ALA A 197 7.39 16.77 -13.56
CA ALA A 197 7.09 16.84 -14.99
C ALA A 197 8.04 17.80 -15.73
N ILE A 198 8.22 19.01 -15.18
CA ILE A 198 9.09 20.03 -15.77
C ILE A 198 10.56 19.60 -15.70
N GLY A 199 11.00 19.10 -14.55
CA GLY A 199 12.38 18.64 -14.34
C GLY A 199 12.72 17.44 -15.21
N ALA A 200 11.82 16.46 -15.32
CA ALA A 200 12.02 15.31 -16.21
C ALA A 200 12.11 15.75 -17.68
N LEU A 201 11.23 16.65 -18.15
CA LEU A 201 11.35 17.20 -19.50
C LEU A 201 12.68 17.92 -19.69
N ALA A 202 13.11 18.76 -18.75
CA ALA A 202 14.37 19.51 -18.85
C ALA A 202 15.61 18.61 -18.85
N ILE A 203 15.63 17.55 -18.04
CA ILE A 203 16.75 16.62 -17.87
C ILE A 203 16.85 15.64 -19.05
N PHE A 204 15.72 15.10 -19.50
CA PHE A 204 15.68 14.04 -20.52
C PHE A 204 15.62 14.57 -21.94
N ASP A 205 15.29 15.84 -22.15
CA ASP A 205 15.26 16.43 -23.49
C ASP A 205 16.66 16.62 -24.09
N GLY A 206 16.82 16.27 -25.37
CA GLY A 206 18.00 16.58 -26.18
C GLY A 206 19.33 15.95 -25.72
N ASP A 207 20.44 16.56 -26.15
CA ASP A 207 21.80 16.10 -25.84
C ASP A 207 22.23 16.51 -24.43
N VAL A 208 22.08 15.58 -23.50
CA VAL A 208 22.40 15.76 -22.08
C VAL A 208 23.89 15.96 -21.85
N ALA A 209 24.75 15.25 -22.61
CA ALA A 209 26.19 15.38 -22.48
C ALA A 209 26.66 16.80 -22.82
N ARG A 210 26.03 17.42 -23.83
CA ARG A 210 26.27 18.83 -24.16
C ARG A 210 25.66 19.81 -23.16
N LYS A 211 24.46 19.54 -22.65
CA LYS A 211 23.76 20.43 -21.71
C LYS A 211 24.45 20.49 -20.33
N PHE A 212 24.88 19.34 -19.81
CA PHE A 212 25.31 19.22 -18.41
C PHE A 212 26.66 18.50 -18.22
N GLY A 213 27.23 17.91 -19.27
CA GLY A 213 28.33 16.95 -19.15
C GLY A 213 27.82 15.54 -18.85
N THR A 214 28.56 14.51 -19.29
CA THR A 214 28.13 13.10 -19.21
C THR A 214 27.85 12.63 -17.79
N GLY A 215 28.77 12.90 -16.84
CA GLY A 215 28.63 12.46 -15.45
C GLY A 215 27.51 13.18 -14.69
N VAL A 216 27.44 14.51 -14.79
CA VAL A 216 26.42 15.30 -14.08
C VAL A 216 25.05 15.06 -14.69
N GLY A 217 24.94 14.99 -16.03
CA GLY A 217 23.69 14.72 -16.73
C GLY A 217 23.04 13.39 -16.32
N PHE A 218 23.82 12.32 -16.17
CA PHE A 218 23.33 11.06 -15.63
C PHE A 218 22.91 11.19 -14.15
N THR A 219 23.71 11.89 -13.33
CA THR A 219 23.42 12.09 -11.90
C THR A 219 22.14 12.90 -11.66
N MET A 220 21.76 13.78 -12.59
CA MET A 220 20.51 14.54 -12.51
C MET A 220 19.25 13.64 -12.54
N THR A 221 19.33 12.41 -13.04
CA THR A 221 18.22 11.44 -13.03
C THR A 221 17.71 11.09 -11.63
N TYR A 222 18.51 11.33 -10.59
CA TYR A 222 18.11 11.15 -9.19
C TYR A 222 17.08 12.18 -8.72
N ILE A 223 17.00 13.35 -9.35
CA ILE A 223 16.04 14.41 -8.99
C ILE A 223 14.60 13.95 -9.24
N PRO A 224 14.19 13.56 -10.47
CA PRO A 224 12.84 13.04 -10.69
C PRO A 224 12.57 11.78 -9.87
N LEU A 225 13.56 10.92 -9.65
CA LEU A 225 13.41 9.74 -8.78
C LEU A 225 13.00 10.15 -7.35
N PHE A 226 13.72 11.09 -6.74
CA PHE A 226 13.39 11.63 -5.42
C PHE A 226 11.98 12.25 -5.40
N LEU A 227 11.61 13.00 -6.43
CA LEU A 227 10.29 13.61 -6.51
C LEU A 227 9.16 12.57 -6.58
N THR A 228 9.33 11.42 -7.25
CA THR A 228 8.32 10.35 -7.21
C THR A 228 8.08 9.83 -5.79
N VAL A 229 9.15 9.73 -4.98
CA VAL A 229 9.07 9.32 -3.57
C VAL A 229 8.38 10.41 -2.74
N ALA A 230 8.78 11.67 -2.90
CA ALA A 230 8.18 12.80 -2.20
C ALA A 230 6.67 12.91 -2.48
N ILE A 231 6.26 12.79 -3.76
CA ILE A 231 4.85 12.76 -4.17
C ILE A 231 4.11 11.62 -3.49
N THR A 232 4.73 10.43 -3.41
CA THR A 232 4.12 9.26 -2.76
C THR A 232 3.89 9.48 -1.27
N VAL A 233 4.83 10.14 -0.59
CA VAL A 233 4.71 10.48 0.84
C VAL A 233 3.61 11.53 1.04
N LEU A 234 3.61 12.60 0.25
CA LEU A 234 2.72 13.76 0.44
C LEU A 234 1.28 13.50 -0.04
N LEU A 235 1.13 12.90 -1.22
CA LEU A 235 -0.17 12.69 -1.88
C LEU A 235 -0.64 11.22 -1.89
N GLY A 236 0.16 10.31 -1.35
CA GLY A 236 -0.15 8.89 -1.26
C GLY A 236 0.17 8.07 -2.51
N GLY A 237 -0.07 6.76 -2.42
CA GLY A 237 0.32 5.77 -3.44
C GLY A 237 -0.29 5.97 -4.84
N ARG A 238 -1.48 6.57 -4.94
CA ARG A 238 -2.14 6.85 -6.23
C ARG A 238 -1.36 7.88 -7.03
N ALA A 239 -1.03 9.01 -6.39
CA ALA A 239 -0.23 10.07 -7.00
C ALA A 239 1.21 9.59 -7.25
N GLY A 240 1.77 8.82 -6.32
CA GLY A 240 3.06 8.16 -6.49
C GLY A 240 3.14 7.31 -7.75
N SER A 241 2.26 6.32 -7.90
CA SER A 241 2.24 5.45 -9.09
C SER A 241 1.99 6.21 -10.39
N LEU A 242 1.13 7.24 -10.38
CA LEU A 242 0.92 8.11 -11.54
C LEU A 242 2.17 8.93 -11.88
N SER A 243 2.91 9.43 -10.88
CA SER A 243 4.14 10.20 -11.10
C SER A 243 5.23 9.35 -11.77
N VAL A 244 5.35 8.08 -11.39
CA VAL A 244 6.27 7.13 -12.03
C VAL A 244 5.82 6.83 -13.46
N LEU A 245 4.52 6.69 -13.71
CA LEU A 245 4.00 6.51 -15.07
C LEU A 245 4.29 7.73 -15.96
N VAL A 246 4.10 8.96 -15.44
CA VAL A 246 4.45 10.20 -16.17
C VAL A 246 5.95 10.25 -16.44
N LEU A 247 6.78 9.96 -15.43
CA LEU A 247 8.23 9.88 -15.60
C LEU A 247 8.60 8.85 -16.66
N ALA A 248 8.00 7.65 -16.63
CA ALA A 248 8.24 6.60 -17.61
C ALA A 248 7.90 7.04 -19.02
N LEU A 249 6.74 7.68 -19.23
CA LEU A 249 6.35 8.18 -20.54
C LEU A 249 7.35 9.23 -21.08
N ILE A 250 7.85 10.12 -20.22
CA ILE A 250 8.88 11.11 -20.60
C ILE A 250 10.20 10.41 -20.95
N VAL A 251 10.67 9.50 -20.09
CA VAL A 251 11.92 8.77 -20.30
C VAL A 251 11.87 7.96 -21.59
N ILE A 252 10.78 7.21 -21.81
CA ILE A 252 10.58 6.39 -23.01
C ILE A 252 10.53 7.28 -24.26
N LEU A 253 9.72 8.34 -24.24
CA LEU A 253 9.57 9.26 -25.37
C LEU A 253 10.91 9.91 -25.75
N GLN A 254 11.62 10.47 -24.77
CA GLN A 254 12.86 11.20 -25.05
C GLN A 254 13.98 10.25 -25.50
N THR A 255 14.07 9.07 -24.90
CA THR A 255 15.02 8.03 -25.33
C THR A 255 14.71 7.59 -26.77
N ALA A 256 13.44 7.44 -27.12
CA ALA A 256 13.00 7.09 -28.48
C ALA A 256 13.33 8.18 -29.52
N LEU A 257 13.30 9.45 -29.11
CA LEU A 257 13.73 10.60 -29.93
C LEU A 257 15.25 10.74 -30.03
N GLY A 258 16.03 9.86 -29.39
CA GLY A 258 17.49 9.92 -29.36
C GLY A 258 18.04 10.97 -28.40
N GLY A 259 17.22 11.46 -27.46
CA GLY A 259 17.62 12.37 -26.39
C GLY A 259 17.71 11.68 -25.02
N GLY A 260 18.29 12.38 -24.06
CA GLY A 260 18.33 11.93 -22.67
C GLY A 260 19.62 11.19 -22.28
N PRO A 261 19.79 10.92 -20.98
CA PRO A 261 21.03 10.40 -20.40
C PRO A 261 21.29 8.93 -20.72
N PHE A 262 20.30 8.21 -21.23
CA PHE A 262 20.41 6.77 -21.54
C PHE A 262 20.75 6.50 -23.01
N VAL A 263 20.81 7.52 -23.87
CA VAL A 263 21.15 7.35 -25.29
C VAL A 263 22.67 7.27 -25.45
N LEU A 264 23.17 6.14 -25.96
CA LEU A 264 24.55 5.99 -26.42
C LEU A 264 24.60 6.08 -27.94
N ILE A 265 25.48 6.95 -28.46
CA ILE A 265 25.51 7.35 -29.87
C ILE A 265 26.14 6.29 -30.80
N ASP A 266 26.88 5.29 -30.31
CA ASP A 266 27.47 4.27 -31.19
C ASP A 266 27.67 2.90 -30.51
N GLU A 267 27.35 1.85 -31.28
CA GLU A 267 27.68 0.41 -31.13
C GLU A 267 26.84 -0.55 -30.24
N HIS A 268 26.12 -0.15 -29.18
CA HIS A 268 25.40 -1.12 -28.31
C HIS A 268 23.98 -0.72 -27.87
N HIS A 269 23.09 -0.47 -28.83
CA HIS A 269 21.70 -0.02 -28.64
C HIS A 269 20.84 -0.82 -27.64
N GLY A 270 21.11 -2.12 -27.42
CA GLY A 270 20.39 -2.94 -26.43
C GLY A 270 20.66 -2.54 -24.96
N ARG A 271 21.79 -1.89 -24.67
CA ARG A 271 22.17 -1.48 -23.31
C ARG A 271 21.45 -0.23 -22.83
N SER A 272 21.26 0.76 -23.72
CA SER A 272 20.52 2.00 -23.45
C SER A 272 19.09 1.77 -22.97
N LEU A 273 18.38 0.83 -23.59
CA LEU A 273 17.02 0.48 -23.17
C LEU A 273 17.01 -0.22 -21.80
N LEU A 274 17.97 -1.13 -21.57
CA LEU A 274 18.07 -1.84 -20.30
C LEU A 274 18.35 -0.86 -19.15
N GLU A 275 19.16 0.17 -19.37
CA GLU A 275 19.40 1.24 -18.39
C GLU A 275 18.11 2.01 -18.06
N ALA A 276 17.32 2.39 -19.07
CA ALA A 276 16.02 3.04 -18.86
C ALA A 276 15.01 2.11 -18.14
N GLN A 277 14.96 0.83 -18.51
CA GLN A 277 14.14 -0.18 -17.85
C GLN A 277 14.54 -0.35 -16.38
N LEU A 278 15.83 -0.47 -16.07
CA LEU A 278 16.35 -0.56 -14.70
C LEU A 278 16.00 0.68 -13.88
N TYR A 279 16.20 1.88 -14.45
CA TYR A 279 15.84 3.14 -13.82
C TYR A 279 14.34 3.19 -13.45
N LEU A 280 13.46 2.84 -14.39
CA LEU A 280 12.01 2.85 -14.19
C LEU A 280 11.53 1.72 -13.28
N ALA A 281 12.19 0.56 -13.31
CA ALA A 281 11.95 -0.52 -12.36
C ALA A 281 12.26 -0.06 -10.94
N ILE A 282 13.42 0.56 -10.72
CA ILE A 282 13.83 1.09 -9.42
C ILE A 282 12.85 2.18 -8.95
N ALA A 283 12.49 3.12 -9.82
CA ALA A 283 11.50 4.15 -9.49
C ALA A 283 10.16 3.55 -9.06
N SER A 284 9.67 2.57 -9.81
CA SER A 284 8.43 1.87 -9.50
C SER A 284 8.51 1.12 -8.18
N LEU A 285 9.59 0.38 -7.94
CA LEU A 285 9.80 -0.39 -6.71
C LEU A 285 9.94 0.52 -5.47
N LEU A 286 10.63 1.66 -5.59
CA LEU A 286 10.73 2.65 -4.51
C LEU A 286 9.37 3.20 -4.14
N VAL A 287 8.61 3.69 -5.12
CA VAL A 287 7.26 4.23 -4.91
C VAL A 287 6.33 3.16 -4.35
N LEU A 288 6.35 1.95 -4.91
CA LEU A 288 5.55 0.83 -4.43
C LEU A 288 5.89 0.48 -2.98
N THR A 289 7.17 0.45 -2.61
CA THR A 289 7.62 0.16 -1.24
C THR A 289 7.20 1.26 -0.27
N VAL A 290 7.45 2.52 -0.61
CA VAL A 290 7.09 3.69 0.21
C VAL A 290 5.57 3.77 0.38
N SER A 291 4.81 3.64 -0.71
CA SER A 291 3.35 3.61 -0.68
C SER A 291 2.83 2.51 0.26
N THR A 292 3.42 1.32 0.15
CA THR A 292 3.02 0.16 0.95
C THR A 292 3.33 0.37 2.44
N LEU A 293 4.53 0.86 2.75
CA LEU A 293 4.96 1.13 4.13
C LEU A 293 4.09 2.21 4.76
N LYS A 294 3.83 3.30 4.03
CA LYS A 294 2.95 4.38 4.47
C LYS A 294 1.54 3.88 4.76
N THR A 295 0.93 3.19 3.79
CA THR A 295 -0.44 2.67 3.92
C THR A 295 -0.56 1.66 5.06
N THR A 296 0.46 0.82 5.27
CA THR A 296 0.47 -0.15 6.38
C THR A 296 0.55 0.56 7.72
N ARG A 297 1.40 1.58 7.85
CA ARG A 297 1.53 2.38 9.06
C ARG A 297 0.24 3.16 9.38
N GLU A 298 -0.33 3.83 8.39
CA GLU A 298 -1.61 4.57 8.54
C GLU A 298 -2.73 3.63 9.02
N ARG A 299 -2.88 2.46 8.40
CA ARG A 299 -3.87 1.45 8.82
C ARG A 299 -3.66 0.98 10.25
N VAL A 300 -2.41 0.73 10.66
CA VAL A 300 -2.11 0.31 12.04
C VAL A 300 -2.49 1.40 13.04
N HIS A 301 -2.17 2.66 12.74
CA HIS A 301 -2.57 3.78 13.60
C HIS A 301 -4.09 3.99 13.64
N GLU A 302 -4.78 3.93 12.50
CA GLU A 302 -6.26 4.02 12.45
C GLU A 302 -6.92 2.88 13.23
N HIS A 303 -6.46 1.64 13.04
CA HIS A 303 -6.99 0.49 13.77
C HIS A 303 -6.75 0.61 15.28
N ALA A 304 -5.59 1.11 15.70
CA ALA A 304 -5.30 1.37 17.11
C ALA A 304 -6.22 2.45 17.68
N ALA A 305 -6.43 3.57 16.96
CA ALA A 305 -7.32 4.64 17.38
C ALA A 305 -8.79 4.18 17.47
N VAL A 306 -9.25 3.38 16.50
CA VAL A 306 -10.61 2.80 16.54
C VAL A 306 -10.76 1.82 17.71
N LEU A 307 -9.75 0.98 17.97
CA LEU A 307 -9.79 0.06 19.10
C LEU A 307 -9.80 0.80 20.44
N GLN A 308 -8.98 1.84 20.58
CA GLN A 308 -8.96 2.70 21.77
C GLN A 308 -10.32 3.37 22.00
N ASN A 309 -10.89 3.99 20.96
CA ASN A 309 -12.20 4.66 21.07
C ASN A 309 -13.33 3.66 21.40
N ASN A 310 -13.31 2.47 20.79
CA ASN A 310 -14.26 1.40 21.11
C ASN A 310 -14.10 0.93 22.56
N MET A 311 -12.88 0.86 23.08
CA MET A 311 -12.60 0.50 24.48
C MET A 311 -13.12 1.57 25.44
N GLU A 312 -12.82 2.85 25.17
CA GLU A 312 -13.33 3.98 25.96
C GLU A 312 -14.86 4.00 25.99
N LEU A 313 -15.51 3.78 24.84
CA LEU A 313 -16.96 3.70 24.73
C LEU A 313 -17.53 2.50 25.52
N ALA A 314 -16.90 1.33 25.43
CA ALA A 314 -17.32 0.14 26.15
C ALA A 314 -17.25 0.37 27.68
N LEU A 315 -16.13 0.88 28.17
CA LEU A 315 -15.91 1.22 29.58
C LEU A 315 -16.94 2.26 30.07
N ALA A 316 -17.13 3.34 29.31
CA ALA A 316 -18.10 4.39 29.64
C ALA A 316 -19.55 3.84 29.67
N SER A 317 -19.92 2.97 28.72
CA SER A 317 -21.27 2.38 28.67
C SER A 317 -21.54 1.42 29.83
N ALA A 318 -20.51 0.66 30.24
CA ALA A 318 -20.57 -0.24 31.38
C ALA A 318 -20.56 0.51 32.74
N GLY A 319 -20.13 1.78 32.76
CA GLY A 319 -19.88 2.51 34.00
C GLY A 319 -18.63 1.99 34.72
N GLN A 320 -17.60 1.72 33.93
CA GLN A 320 -16.34 1.14 34.33
C GLN A 320 -15.19 2.10 33.97
N ILE A 321 -14.11 2.06 34.75
CA ILE A 321 -12.81 2.62 34.39
C ILE A 321 -11.75 1.54 34.53
N ALA A 322 -10.84 1.45 33.57
CA ALA A 322 -9.71 0.53 33.65
C ALA A 322 -8.48 1.27 34.20
N TYR A 323 -7.61 0.54 34.88
CA TYR A 323 -6.33 1.05 35.35
C TYR A 323 -5.19 0.09 34.99
N VAL A 324 -4.00 0.67 34.85
CA VAL A 324 -2.72 0.01 34.61
C VAL A 324 -1.77 0.58 35.66
N LEU A 325 -1.40 -0.25 36.64
CA LEU A 325 -0.51 0.10 37.74
C LEU A 325 0.88 -0.47 37.46
N ASP A 326 1.87 0.41 37.35
CA ASP A 326 3.28 0.08 37.33
C ASP A 326 3.76 -0.23 38.77
N PRO A 327 4.16 -1.48 39.08
CA PRO A 327 4.58 -1.86 40.43
C PRO A 327 5.88 -1.18 40.89
N GLU A 328 6.78 -0.82 39.97
CA GLU A 328 8.07 -0.20 40.31
C GLU A 328 7.91 1.29 40.62
N SER A 329 7.21 2.03 39.76
CA SER A 329 7.06 3.47 39.92
C SER A 329 5.83 3.88 40.75
N GLY A 330 4.86 2.97 40.95
CA GLY A 330 3.59 3.24 41.61
C GLY A 330 2.68 4.19 40.81
N ARG A 331 2.98 4.42 39.53
CA ARG A 331 2.16 5.21 38.61
C ARG A 331 0.95 4.41 38.17
N ILE A 332 -0.16 5.12 37.99
CA ILE A 332 -1.41 4.54 37.53
C ILE A 332 -1.85 5.30 36.29
N GLU A 333 -2.04 4.56 35.20
CA GLU A 333 -2.70 5.05 34.00
C GLU A 333 -4.15 4.61 34.01
N TRP A 334 -5.07 5.56 33.82
CA TRP A 334 -6.51 5.32 33.81
C TRP A 334 -7.05 5.39 32.39
N SER A 335 -8.01 4.53 32.07
CA SER A 335 -8.76 4.53 30.81
C SER A 335 -10.27 4.54 31.09
N GLY A 336 -11.02 5.37 30.37
CA GLY A 336 -12.46 5.55 30.56
C GLY A 336 -12.82 6.87 31.26
N ASP A 337 -14.05 6.96 31.75
CA ASP A 337 -14.63 8.17 32.34
C ASP A 337 -14.30 8.30 33.84
N VAL A 338 -13.13 8.87 34.14
CA VAL A 338 -12.65 9.09 35.51
C VAL A 338 -13.51 10.06 36.30
N GLU A 339 -14.10 11.08 35.66
CA GLU A 339 -14.99 12.04 36.34
C GLU A 339 -16.26 11.36 36.87
N ARG A 340 -16.78 10.37 36.14
CA ARG A 340 -17.97 9.62 36.56
C ARG A 340 -17.75 8.75 37.80
N VAL A 341 -16.50 8.37 38.09
CA VAL A 341 -16.10 7.56 39.25
C VAL A 341 -15.55 8.42 40.39
N PHE A 342 -14.72 9.42 40.10
CA PHE A 342 -14.08 10.23 41.12
C PHE A 342 -14.76 11.58 41.37
N GLY A 343 -15.73 11.96 40.55
CA GLY A 343 -16.47 13.22 40.62
C GLY A 343 -16.07 14.23 39.55
N LEU A 344 -16.95 15.20 39.28
CA LEU A 344 -16.73 16.25 38.29
C LEU A 344 -15.50 17.09 38.62
N GLY A 345 -14.69 17.43 37.60
CA GLY A 345 -13.47 18.23 37.74
C GLY A 345 -12.24 17.44 38.19
N VAL A 346 -12.32 16.11 38.22
CA VAL A 346 -11.19 15.23 38.54
C VAL A 346 -10.57 14.71 37.25
N ASP A 347 -9.34 15.15 36.99
CA ASP A 347 -8.54 14.66 35.86
C ASP A 347 -7.66 13.47 36.28
N ALA A 348 -7.29 12.63 35.33
CA ALA A 348 -6.42 11.47 35.50
C ALA A 348 -5.08 11.84 36.17
N THR A 349 -4.56 13.05 35.93
CA THR A 349 -3.32 13.52 36.57
C THR A 349 -3.43 13.64 38.09
N GLN A 350 -4.63 13.89 38.62
CA GLN A 350 -4.89 14.01 40.07
C GLN A 350 -4.99 12.65 40.76
N ILE A 351 -4.97 11.56 40.00
CA ILE A 351 -5.06 10.17 40.47
C ILE A 351 -4.01 9.28 39.78
N ALA A 352 -2.95 9.89 39.23
CA ALA A 352 -1.93 9.20 38.41
C ALA A 352 -0.91 8.37 39.21
N SER A 353 -1.12 8.18 40.51
CA SER A 353 -0.26 7.35 41.35
C SER A 353 -1.02 6.77 42.54
N VAL A 354 -0.51 5.67 43.09
CA VAL A 354 -1.08 4.98 44.25
C VAL A 354 -1.36 5.94 45.43
N PRO A 355 -0.44 6.84 45.85
CA PRO A 355 -0.73 7.79 46.92
C PRO A 355 -1.90 8.73 46.61
N LEU A 356 -1.96 9.26 45.39
CA LEU A 356 -3.02 10.17 44.94
C LEU A 356 -4.40 9.48 44.91
N VAL A 357 -4.44 8.21 44.51
CA VAL A 357 -5.69 7.44 44.56
C VAL A 357 -6.13 7.24 46.00
N PHE A 358 -5.22 6.94 46.93
CA PHE A 358 -5.58 6.77 48.35
C PHE A 358 -6.15 8.05 48.99
N GLU A 359 -5.75 9.24 48.53
CA GLU A 359 -6.36 10.50 49.00
C GLU A 359 -7.85 10.57 48.67
N ARG A 360 -8.27 9.95 47.56
CA ARG A 360 -9.66 9.87 47.11
C ARG A 360 -10.41 8.62 47.56
N VAL A 361 -9.77 7.69 48.28
CA VAL A 361 -10.44 6.51 48.85
C VAL A 361 -10.79 6.76 50.32
N HIS A 362 -11.97 6.30 50.75
CA HIS A 362 -12.45 6.45 52.12
C HIS A 362 -11.43 5.89 53.13
N PRO A 363 -11.13 6.57 54.26
CA PRO A 363 -10.05 6.18 55.17
C PRO A 363 -10.10 4.73 55.66
N THR A 364 -11.29 4.16 55.85
CA THR A 364 -11.47 2.77 56.30
C THR A 364 -11.13 1.72 55.24
N ASP A 365 -11.14 2.10 53.96
CA ASP A 365 -11.02 1.17 52.83
C ASP A 365 -9.58 1.18 52.24
N ARG A 366 -8.73 2.13 52.67
CA ARG A 366 -7.36 2.32 52.16
C ARG A 366 -6.43 1.13 52.41
N ASP A 367 -6.45 0.57 53.63
CA ASP A 367 -5.58 -0.56 53.98
C ASP A 367 -6.01 -1.84 53.25
N THR A 368 -7.31 -2.00 53.01
CA THR A 368 -7.87 -3.09 52.19
C THR A 368 -7.37 -3.00 50.75
N LEU A 369 -7.52 -1.83 50.10
CA LEU A 369 -7.04 -1.61 48.73
C LEU A 369 -5.51 -1.77 48.61
N ARG A 370 -4.75 -1.24 49.57
CA ARG A 370 -3.29 -1.43 49.61
C ARG A 370 -2.91 -2.91 49.67
N SER A 371 -3.59 -3.68 50.50
CA SER A 371 -3.33 -5.12 50.65
C SER A 371 -3.73 -5.88 49.38
N TYR A 372 -4.83 -5.48 48.74
CA TYR A 372 -5.30 -6.03 47.48
C TYR A 372 -4.28 -5.82 46.36
N TRP A 373 -3.87 -4.58 46.07
CA TRP A 373 -2.85 -4.33 45.05
C TRP A 373 -1.50 -4.99 45.33
N ARG A 374 -1.08 -5.09 46.61
CA ARG A 374 0.14 -5.83 46.96
C ARG A 374 0.04 -7.32 46.64
N ALA A 375 -1.12 -7.92 46.88
CA ALA A 375 -1.37 -9.33 46.57
C ALA A 375 -1.38 -9.57 45.04
N GLU A 376 -2.03 -8.68 44.29
CA GLU A 376 -2.04 -8.71 42.82
C GLU A 376 -0.61 -8.58 42.23
N ILE A 377 0.22 -7.67 42.77
CA ILE A 377 1.64 -7.54 42.39
C ILE A 377 2.42 -8.82 42.69
N ALA A 378 2.06 -9.54 43.75
CA ALA A 378 2.68 -10.81 44.11
C ALA A 378 2.14 -12.01 43.28
N GLY A 379 1.18 -11.78 42.37
CA GLY A 379 0.54 -12.81 41.56
C GLY A 379 -0.45 -13.68 42.34
N GLU A 380 -0.92 -13.24 43.50
CA GLU A 380 -1.95 -13.94 44.28
C GLU A 380 -3.35 -13.62 43.73
N ASP A 381 -4.09 -14.64 43.32
CA ASP A 381 -5.49 -14.48 42.88
C ASP A 381 -6.38 -14.11 44.09
N ARG A 382 -7.14 -13.01 43.96
CA ARG A 382 -7.99 -12.45 45.02
C ARG A 382 -9.38 -12.16 44.49
N ALA A 383 -10.38 -12.38 45.35
CA ALA A 383 -11.74 -11.96 45.06
C ALA A 383 -11.82 -10.43 44.92
N ALA A 384 -12.72 -9.99 44.03
CA ALA A 384 -13.03 -8.58 43.83
C ALA A 384 -13.37 -7.88 45.15
N ILE A 385 -12.92 -6.64 45.31
CA ILE A 385 -13.14 -5.85 46.52
C ILE A 385 -14.05 -4.66 46.22
N THR A 386 -14.96 -4.33 47.15
CA THR A 386 -15.77 -3.11 47.06
C THR A 386 -15.19 -2.04 47.97
N LEU A 387 -15.00 -0.85 47.44
CA LEU A 387 -14.41 0.31 48.12
C LEU A 387 -15.21 1.58 47.84
N ARG A 388 -15.12 2.55 48.75
CA ARG A 388 -15.78 3.84 48.61
C ARG A 388 -14.81 4.92 48.16
N VAL A 389 -15.09 5.50 47.01
CA VAL A 389 -14.40 6.69 46.49
C VAL A 389 -15.08 7.94 47.08
N VAL A 390 -14.29 8.84 47.63
CA VAL A 390 -14.71 10.15 48.15
C VAL A 390 -14.60 11.17 47.02
N ARG A 391 -15.75 11.74 46.66
CA ARG A 391 -15.85 12.76 45.61
C ARG A 391 -15.53 14.16 46.16
N PRO A 392 -15.17 15.13 45.31
CA PRO A 392 -14.89 16.51 45.74
C PRO A 392 -16.05 17.21 46.47
N ASP A 393 -17.29 16.80 46.22
CA ASP A 393 -18.50 17.30 46.88
C ASP A 393 -18.72 16.73 48.30
N GLY A 394 -17.84 15.82 48.75
CA GLY A 394 -17.93 15.13 50.03
C GLY A 394 -18.82 13.88 50.02
N GLY A 395 -19.47 13.57 48.90
CA GLY A 395 -20.22 12.34 48.70
C GLY A 395 -19.30 11.12 48.58
N THR A 396 -19.85 9.93 48.79
CA THR A 396 -19.14 8.66 48.54
C THR A 396 -19.79 7.88 47.41
N GLN A 397 -18.98 7.24 46.58
CA GLN A 397 -19.42 6.36 45.50
C GLN A 397 -18.80 4.97 45.70
N ALA A 398 -19.64 3.94 45.78
CA ALA A 398 -19.18 2.57 45.84
C ALA A 398 -18.70 2.10 44.46
N VAL A 399 -17.50 1.53 44.43
CA VAL A 399 -16.94 0.87 43.26
C VAL A 399 -16.43 -0.50 43.64
N THR A 400 -16.60 -1.46 42.74
CA THR A 400 -16.02 -2.79 42.88
C THR A 400 -14.81 -2.88 41.96
N ASP A 401 -13.65 -3.16 42.55
CA ASP A 401 -12.40 -3.42 41.85
C ASP A 401 -12.37 -4.90 41.43
N HIS A 402 -12.28 -5.11 40.12
CA HIS A 402 -11.95 -6.37 39.48
C HIS A 402 -10.54 -6.27 38.89
N GLY A 403 -9.52 -6.51 39.72
CA GLY A 403 -8.13 -6.59 39.32
C GLY A 403 -7.74 -8.00 38.88
N ALA A 404 -6.76 -8.08 37.98
CA ALA A 404 -6.04 -9.31 37.68
C ALA A 404 -4.59 -8.97 37.31
N PRO A 405 -3.62 -9.82 37.66
CA PRO A 405 -2.24 -9.57 37.27
C PRO A 405 -2.08 -9.83 35.76
N LEU A 406 -1.54 -8.86 35.02
CA LEU A 406 -1.10 -9.08 33.64
C LEU A 406 0.37 -9.47 33.65
N LEU A 407 0.62 -10.76 33.42
CA LEU A 407 1.96 -11.34 33.32
C LEU A 407 2.50 -11.13 31.90
N ASP A 408 3.75 -10.67 31.76
CA ASP A 408 4.47 -10.81 30.48
C ASP A 408 4.88 -12.29 30.31
N SER A 409 5.19 -12.65 29.07
CA SER A 409 5.71 -13.93 28.58
C SER A 409 6.88 -14.55 29.37
N ASN A 410 7.43 -13.85 30.36
CA ASN A 410 8.57 -14.25 31.20
C ASN A 410 8.33 -14.20 32.73
N VAL A 411 7.08 -14.39 33.19
CA VAL A 411 6.72 -14.72 34.60
C VAL A 411 6.94 -13.61 35.66
N ASP A 412 7.55 -12.48 35.34
CA ASP A 412 7.53 -11.29 36.21
C ASP A 412 6.24 -10.46 35.96
N VAL A 413 5.58 -10.01 37.04
CA VAL A 413 4.42 -9.10 36.95
C VAL A 413 4.92 -7.75 36.45
N THR A 414 4.69 -7.47 35.16
CA THR A 414 5.12 -6.21 34.54
C THR A 414 4.18 -5.07 34.91
N VAL A 415 2.88 -5.35 35.07
CA VAL A 415 1.83 -4.39 35.40
C VAL A 415 0.67 -5.10 36.11
N VAL A 416 0.06 -4.46 37.10
CA VAL A 416 -1.28 -4.86 37.59
C VAL A 416 -2.35 -4.09 36.81
N ALA A 417 -3.28 -4.79 36.17
CA ALA A 417 -4.38 -4.14 35.47
C ALA A 417 -5.72 -4.57 36.06
N GLY A 418 -6.68 -3.66 36.06
CA GLY A 418 -7.99 -3.95 36.62
C GLY A 418 -9.04 -2.99 36.14
N VAL A 419 -10.27 -3.27 36.53
CA VAL A 419 -11.43 -2.44 36.20
C VAL A 419 -12.17 -2.10 37.49
N TRP A 420 -12.41 -0.82 37.71
CA TRP A 420 -13.34 -0.35 38.74
C TRP A 420 -14.70 -0.18 38.11
N GLN A 421 -15.69 -0.90 38.64
CA GLN A 421 -17.07 -0.82 38.21
C GLN A 421 -17.90 -0.06 39.24
N ILE A 422 -18.66 0.93 38.77
CA ILE A 422 -19.61 1.65 39.63
C ILE A 422 -20.73 0.70 40.02
N GLU A 423 -20.98 0.56 41.31
CA GLU A 423 -22.09 -0.22 41.82
C GLU A 423 -23.41 0.52 41.55
N ARG A 424 -24.28 -0.07 40.73
CA ARG A 424 -25.62 0.50 40.47
C ARG A 424 -26.55 0.08 41.60
N HIS A 425 -26.90 1.01 42.47
CA HIS A 425 -27.98 0.82 43.41
C HIS A 425 -29.29 0.79 42.63
N TYR A 426 -29.81 -0.41 42.34
CA TYR A 426 -31.22 -0.53 41.96
C TYR A 426 -32.02 -0.31 43.24
N PRO A 427 -32.86 0.74 43.35
CA PRO A 427 -33.85 0.76 44.41
C PRO A 427 -34.67 -0.52 44.25
N ALA A 428 -34.68 -1.35 45.30
CA ALA A 428 -35.56 -2.50 45.33
C ALA A 428 -36.99 -1.99 45.12
N ASP A 429 -37.68 -2.55 44.12
CA ASP A 429 -39.07 -2.23 43.80
C ASP A 429 -39.90 -2.16 45.10
N GLU A 430 -40.45 -0.98 45.40
CA GLU A 430 -41.46 -0.76 46.44
C GLU A 430 -42.82 -1.35 46.05
#